data_AF-A0A7Y0B444-F1
#
_entry.id   AF-A0A7Y0B444-F1
#
_cell.length_a   1.000
_cell.length_b   1.000
_cell.length_c   1.000
_cell.angle_alpha   90.00
_cell.angle_beta   90.00
_cell.angle_gamma   90.00
#
_symmetry.space_group_name_H-M   'P 1'
#
loop_
_entity.id
_entity.type
_entity.pdbx_description
1 polymer ?
#
loop_
_entity_poly.entity_id
_entity_poly.type
_entity_poly.pdbx_seq_one_letter_code
_entity_poly.pdbx_strand_id
1 'polypeptide(L)'
;MPTAREALLDAALAALARHPWSAVRMADLAVAARVSRQTLYNEFGSKEGLARALVRHEADAYLDGVRRLLAAPEPPPRALAAVAEWTVARAGDRPILRALLTGAWTEGLPRPRPARPGARPAPVPAQRRADAGPPAPGELLATTALCAGERWAAGCELALRLAVSHVVAPALPPEGQCAEPDSWRPMTPAMTSVIETILSVETTSPRKTMP
;
A
#
# COMPACT_ATOMS: atom_id res chain seq x y z
N MET A 1 8.98 27.32 -6.41
CA MET A 1 8.54 27.01 -7.79
C MET A 1 8.84 25.55 -8.05
N PRO A 2 7.89 24.73 -8.52
CA PRO A 2 8.14 23.33 -8.83
C PRO A 2 9.22 23.22 -9.91
N THR A 3 10.09 22.24 -9.77
CA THR A 3 11.08 21.88 -10.80
C THR A 3 10.38 21.37 -12.05
N ALA A 4 11.06 21.41 -13.20
CA ALA A 4 10.53 20.86 -14.45
C ALA A 4 10.12 19.37 -14.30
N ARG A 5 10.89 18.62 -13.48
CA ARG A 5 10.61 17.24 -13.16
C ARG A 5 9.31 17.07 -12.36
N GLU A 6 9.12 17.85 -11.31
CA GLU A 6 7.90 17.83 -10.49
C GLU A 6 6.67 18.21 -11.32
N ALA A 7 6.76 19.29 -12.11
CA ALA A 7 5.67 19.71 -12.99
C ALA A 7 5.27 18.61 -14.01
N LEU A 8 6.24 17.86 -14.52
CA LEU A 8 5.99 16.72 -15.41
C LEU A 8 5.34 15.52 -14.69
N LEU A 9 5.75 15.23 -13.45
CA LEU A 9 5.15 14.18 -12.63
C LEU A 9 3.70 14.53 -12.26
N ASP A 10 3.45 15.78 -11.86
CA ASP A 10 2.10 16.29 -11.57
C ASP A 10 1.19 16.22 -12.80
N ALA A 11 1.71 16.63 -13.97
CA ALA A 11 0.97 16.51 -15.23
C ALA A 11 0.65 15.05 -15.57
N ALA A 12 1.57 14.11 -15.30
CA ALA A 12 1.35 12.69 -15.52
C ALA A 12 0.30 12.10 -14.56
N LEU A 13 0.33 12.46 -13.27
CA LEU A 13 -0.70 12.06 -12.30
C LEU A 13 -2.07 12.61 -12.71
N ALA A 14 -2.16 13.88 -13.10
CA ALA A 14 -3.39 14.50 -13.56
C ALA A 14 -3.94 13.85 -14.85
N ALA A 15 -3.07 13.40 -15.75
CA ALA A 15 -3.47 12.67 -16.94
C ALA A 15 -4.01 11.26 -16.60
N LEU A 16 -3.38 10.56 -15.67
CA LEU A 16 -3.81 9.23 -15.21
C LEU A 16 -5.16 9.22 -14.50
N ALA A 17 -5.54 10.34 -13.87
CA ALA A 17 -6.87 10.49 -13.30
C ALA A 17 -7.99 10.49 -14.36
N ARG A 18 -7.66 10.76 -15.63
CA ARG A 18 -8.63 10.89 -16.74
C ARG A 18 -8.51 9.80 -17.79
N HIS A 19 -7.33 9.22 -17.95
CA HIS A 19 -7.02 8.31 -19.04
C HIS A 19 -6.16 7.14 -18.57
N PRO A 20 -6.35 5.93 -19.16
CA PRO A 20 -5.44 4.82 -18.89
C PRO A 20 -4.02 5.15 -19.36
N TRP A 21 -3.02 4.59 -18.69
CA TRP A 21 -1.60 4.86 -18.97
C TRP A 21 -1.23 4.64 -20.44
N SER A 22 -1.81 3.64 -21.09
CA SER A 22 -1.61 3.35 -22.52
C SER A 22 -1.91 4.56 -23.41
N ALA A 23 -2.96 5.34 -23.09
CA ALA A 23 -3.39 6.52 -23.82
C ALA A 23 -2.58 7.79 -23.50
N VAL A 24 -1.86 7.84 -22.38
CA VAL A 24 -1.04 9.01 -22.00
C VAL A 24 0.13 9.19 -22.98
N ARG A 25 0.25 10.37 -23.60
CA ARG A 25 1.33 10.67 -24.56
C ARG A 25 2.35 11.63 -23.98
N MET A 26 3.64 11.34 -24.20
CA MET A 26 4.76 12.18 -23.74
C MET A 26 4.65 13.62 -24.27
N ALA A 27 4.24 13.80 -25.53
CA ALA A 27 4.08 15.13 -26.11
C ALA A 27 3.04 15.98 -25.35
N ASP A 28 1.89 15.39 -25.00
CA ASP A 28 0.80 16.08 -24.31
C ASP A 28 1.22 16.45 -22.87
N LEU A 29 2.01 15.58 -22.22
CA LEU A 29 2.57 15.85 -20.90
C LEU A 29 3.55 17.04 -20.92
N ALA A 30 4.41 17.14 -21.94
CA ALA A 30 5.32 18.28 -22.07
C ALA A 30 4.57 19.60 -22.22
N VAL A 31 3.49 19.62 -23.01
CA VAL A 31 2.62 20.79 -23.16
C VAL A 31 1.93 21.14 -21.84
N ALA A 32 1.33 20.16 -21.17
CA ALA A 32 0.63 20.37 -19.90
C ALA A 32 1.57 20.92 -18.81
N ALA A 33 2.80 20.41 -18.74
CA ALA A 33 3.82 20.87 -17.80
C ALA A 33 4.55 22.14 -18.24
N ARG A 34 4.23 22.70 -19.42
CA ARG A 34 4.86 23.90 -20.01
C ARG A 34 6.38 23.79 -20.16
N VAL A 35 6.85 22.62 -20.57
CA VAL A 35 8.26 22.33 -20.84
C VAL A 35 8.46 21.85 -22.27
N SER A 36 9.68 21.92 -22.77
CA SER A 36 9.99 21.37 -24.08
C SER A 36 9.93 19.82 -24.06
N ARG A 37 9.63 19.20 -25.21
CA ARG A 37 9.72 17.73 -25.34
C ARG A 37 11.14 17.23 -25.02
N GLN A 38 12.16 17.96 -25.46
CA GLN A 38 13.56 17.64 -25.17
C GLN A 38 13.83 17.62 -23.66
N THR A 39 13.31 18.59 -22.91
CA THR A 39 13.39 18.61 -21.43
C THR A 39 12.77 17.35 -20.82
N LEU A 40 11.58 16.97 -21.26
CA LEU A 40 10.91 15.76 -20.78
C LEU A 40 11.71 14.49 -21.08
N TYR A 41 12.26 14.36 -22.30
CA TYR A 41 13.10 13.21 -22.64
C TYR A 41 14.44 13.24 -21.91
N ASN A 42 15.01 14.41 -21.62
CA ASN A 42 16.20 14.52 -20.79
C ASN A 42 15.92 14.08 -19.34
N GLU A 43 14.75 14.42 -18.80
CA GLU A 43 14.35 14.10 -17.43
C GLU A 43 13.99 12.62 -17.21
N PHE A 44 13.38 11.97 -18.20
CA PHE A 44 12.85 10.61 -18.04
C PHE A 44 13.34 9.58 -19.05
N GLY A 45 13.97 10.01 -20.15
CA GLY A 45 14.50 9.15 -21.22
C GLY A 45 13.42 8.55 -22.11
N SER A 46 12.39 7.95 -21.53
CA SER A 46 11.31 7.25 -22.23
C SER A 46 10.02 7.27 -21.41
N LYS A 47 8.89 6.88 -22.04
CA LYS A 47 7.62 6.68 -21.32
C LYS A 47 7.75 5.65 -20.19
N GLU A 48 8.57 4.62 -20.39
CA GLU A 48 8.85 3.63 -19.35
C GLU A 48 9.70 4.22 -18.20
N GLY A 49 10.66 5.09 -18.50
CA GLY A 49 11.43 5.81 -17.49
C GLY A 49 10.56 6.80 -16.70
N LEU A 50 9.58 7.43 -17.36
CA LEU A 50 8.57 8.24 -16.68
C LEU A 50 7.68 7.38 -15.77
N ALA A 51 7.23 6.21 -16.24
CA ALA A 51 6.47 5.26 -15.41
C ALA A 51 7.24 4.87 -14.14
N ARG A 52 8.53 4.49 -14.27
CA ARG A 52 9.39 4.19 -13.12
C ARG A 52 9.50 5.39 -12.18
N ALA A 53 9.72 6.59 -12.71
CA ALA A 53 9.84 7.80 -11.91
C ALA A 53 8.54 8.14 -11.17
N LEU A 54 7.39 7.96 -11.80
CA LEU A 54 6.08 8.22 -11.22
C LEU A 54 5.78 7.30 -10.05
N VAL A 55 6.02 6.01 -10.22
CA VAL A 55 5.81 5.02 -9.16
C VAL A 55 6.80 5.25 -8.02
N ARG A 56 8.05 5.58 -8.32
CA ARG A 56 9.04 5.95 -7.29
C ARG A 56 8.63 7.22 -6.53
N HIS A 57 8.08 8.21 -7.23
CA HIS A 57 7.60 9.44 -6.61
C HIS A 57 6.45 9.17 -5.62
N GLU A 58 5.49 8.32 -5.98
CA GLU A 58 4.41 7.91 -5.07
C GLU A 58 4.92 7.13 -3.84
N ALA A 59 5.91 6.24 -4.03
CA ALA A 59 6.55 5.52 -2.92
C ALA A 59 7.31 6.48 -1.97
N ASP A 60 8.09 7.41 -2.51
CA ASP A 60 8.84 8.39 -1.72
C ASP A 60 7.85 9.32 -0.96
N ALA A 61 6.79 9.80 -1.62
CA ALA A 61 5.76 10.64 -1.00
C ALA A 61 4.96 9.92 0.10
N TYR A 62 4.73 8.61 -0.06
CA TYR A 62 4.13 7.77 0.97
C TYR A 62 5.03 7.67 2.20
N LEU A 63 6.31 7.32 2.02
CA LEU A 63 7.27 7.20 3.11
C LEU A 63 7.45 8.53 3.86
N ASP A 64 7.49 9.66 3.15
CA ASP A 64 7.57 10.98 3.78
C ASP A 64 6.34 11.29 4.62
N GLY A 65 5.15 10.89 4.18
CA GLY A 65 3.93 11.03 4.97
C GLY A 65 3.94 10.17 6.23
N VAL A 66 4.39 8.91 6.14
CA VAL A 66 4.57 8.05 7.31
C VAL A 66 5.55 8.66 8.31
N ARG A 67 6.71 9.14 7.84
CA ARG A 67 7.70 9.81 8.71
C ARG A 67 7.11 11.01 9.44
N ARG A 68 6.30 11.82 8.76
CA ARG A 68 5.61 12.97 9.39
C ARG A 68 4.63 12.54 10.48
N LEU A 69 3.85 11.49 10.23
CA LEU A 69 2.90 10.97 11.22
C LEU A 69 3.62 10.39 12.45
N LEU A 70 4.71 9.66 12.24
CA LEU A 70 5.51 9.09 13.32
C LEU A 70 6.32 10.14 14.10
N ALA A 71 6.61 11.29 13.49
CA ALA A 71 7.27 12.42 14.13
C ALA A 71 6.31 13.33 14.92
N ALA A 72 4.98 13.12 14.82
CA ALA A 72 4.02 13.88 15.59
C ALA A 72 4.16 13.57 17.10
N PRO A 73 3.87 14.53 18.00
CA PRO A 73 4.01 14.37 19.45
C PRO A 73 2.84 13.55 20.03
N GLU A 74 2.65 12.33 19.55
CA GLU A 74 1.60 11.40 19.96
C GLU A 74 2.23 10.14 20.60
N PRO A 75 1.53 9.46 21.53
CA PRO A 75 1.99 8.18 22.04
C PRO A 75 2.17 7.16 20.91
N PRO A 76 3.22 6.31 20.93
CA PRO A 76 3.53 5.42 19.82
C PRO A 76 2.36 4.56 19.31
N PRO A 77 1.52 3.93 20.17
CA PRO A 77 0.36 3.17 19.67
C PRO A 77 -0.62 4.00 18.83
N ARG A 78 -0.84 5.27 19.22
CA ARG A 78 -1.71 6.20 18.49
C ARG A 78 -1.09 6.65 17.18
N ALA A 79 0.22 6.87 17.15
CA ALA A 79 0.96 7.15 15.92
C ALA A 79 0.90 5.98 14.93
N LEU A 80 1.03 4.73 15.40
CA LEU A 80 0.91 3.52 14.57
C LEU A 80 -0.49 3.35 13.99
N ALA A 81 -1.54 3.59 14.79
CA ALA A 81 -2.93 3.59 14.32
C ALA A 81 -3.15 4.68 13.26
N ALA A 82 -2.66 5.89 13.48
CA ALA A 82 -2.74 6.99 12.52
C ALA A 82 -2.03 6.66 11.20
N VAL A 83 -0.87 5.98 11.25
CA VAL A 83 -0.19 5.48 10.05
C VAL A 83 -1.06 4.48 9.31
N ALA A 84 -1.66 3.51 9.99
CA ALA A 84 -2.52 2.51 9.37
C ALA A 84 -3.76 3.14 8.71
N GLU A 85 -4.46 4.03 9.41
CA GLU A 85 -5.64 4.75 8.91
C GLU A 85 -5.28 5.63 7.70
N TRP A 86 -4.19 6.38 7.79
CA TRP A 86 -3.72 7.21 6.69
C TRP A 86 -3.32 6.39 5.47
N THR A 87 -2.67 5.24 5.66
CA THR A 87 -2.34 4.30 4.58
C THR A 87 -3.58 3.80 3.87
N VAL A 88 -4.63 3.41 4.62
CA VAL A 88 -5.91 2.98 4.03
C VAL A 88 -6.54 4.09 3.20
N ALA A 89 -6.70 5.29 3.78
CA ALA A 89 -7.31 6.42 3.09
C ALA A 89 -6.53 6.78 1.81
N ARG A 90 -5.20 6.86 1.92
CA ARG A 90 -4.35 7.25 0.80
C ARG A 90 -4.30 6.20 -0.31
N ALA A 91 -4.38 4.91 0.03
CA ALA A 91 -4.51 3.85 -0.96
C ALA A 91 -5.88 3.88 -1.67
N GLY A 92 -6.93 4.40 -1.02
CA GLY A 92 -8.22 4.68 -1.66
C GLY A 92 -8.12 5.77 -2.73
N ASP A 93 -7.42 6.86 -2.42
CA ASP A 93 -7.32 8.03 -3.31
C ASP A 93 -6.23 7.91 -4.39
N ARG A 94 -5.24 7.02 -4.19
CA ARG A 94 -4.03 6.93 -5.03
C ARG A 94 -3.87 5.53 -5.61
N PRO A 95 -4.38 5.28 -6.82
CA PRO A 95 -4.32 3.96 -7.47
C PRO A 95 -2.90 3.38 -7.62
N ILE A 96 -1.89 4.22 -7.88
CA ILE A 96 -0.49 3.79 -7.97
C ILE A 96 0.01 3.30 -6.61
N LEU A 97 -0.28 4.03 -5.53
CA LEU A 97 0.10 3.62 -4.18
C LEU A 97 -0.62 2.33 -3.78
N ARG A 98 -1.91 2.19 -4.10
CA ARG A 98 -2.65 0.94 -3.90
C ARG A 98 -1.96 -0.23 -4.58
N ALA A 99 -1.57 -0.07 -5.85
CA ALA A 99 -0.87 -1.10 -6.61
C ALA A 99 0.52 -1.43 -6.02
N LEU A 100 1.24 -0.43 -5.51
CA LEU A 100 2.51 -0.61 -4.79
C LEU A 100 2.36 -1.41 -3.49
N LEU A 101 1.35 -1.09 -2.69
CA LEU A 101 1.10 -1.73 -1.39
C LEU A 101 0.59 -3.16 -1.52
N THR A 102 -0.16 -3.46 -2.58
CA THR A 102 -0.84 -4.74 -2.76
C THR A 102 -0.19 -5.65 -3.80
N GLY A 103 0.65 -5.10 -4.68
CA GLY A 103 1.15 -5.78 -5.88
C GLY A 103 0.11 -5.93 -6.99
N ALA A 104 -1.13 -5.49 -6.79
CA ALA A 104 -2.23 -5.63 -7.74
C ALA A 104 -2.25 -4.45 -8.72
N TRP A 105 -1.59 -4.63 -9.87
CA TRP A 105 -1.56 -3.65 -10.95
C TRP A 105 -2.74 -3.86 -11.91
N THR A 106 -3.54 -2.82 -12.16
CA THR A 106 -4.62 -2.84 -13.16
C THR A 106 -4.13 -2.37 -14.54
N GLU A 107 -4.85 -2.71 -15.60
CA GLU A 107 -4.45 -2.38 -16.99
C GLU A 107 -4.31 -0.88 -17.27
N GLY A 108 -5.04 -0.05 -16.52
CA GLY A 108 -5.00 1.42 -16.64
C GLY A 108 -3.77 2.06 -16.02
N LEU A 109 -2.98 1.34 -15.22
CA LEU A 109 -1.85 1.90 -14.47
C LEU A 109 -0.51 1.67 -15.16
N PRO A 110 0.46 2.58 -14.96
CA PRO A 110 1.84 2.30 -15.33
C PRO A 110 2.35 1.15 -14.47
N ARG A 111 2.54 -0.04 -15.03
CA ARG A 111 3.25 -1.14 -14.36
C ARG A 111 4.73 -1.10 -14.76
N PRO A 112 5.57 -0.34 -14.04
CA PRO A 112 6.95 -0.13 -14.44
C PRO A 112 7.73 -1.43 -14.34
N ARG A 113 8.49 -1.73 -15.39
CA ARG A 113 9.51 -2.77 -15.37
C ARG A 113 10.83 -2.15 -14.93
N PRO A 114 11.60 -2.82 -14.04
CA PRO A 114 12.96 -2.43 -13.76
C PRO A 114 13.77 -2.27 -15.04
N ALA A 115 14.80 -1.43 -15.02
CA ALA A 115 15.73 -1.37 -16.13
C ALA A 115 16.37 -2.76 -16.36
N ARG A 116 16.67 -3.08 -17.63
CA ARG A 116 17.26 -4.37 -17.97
C ARG A 116 18.58 -4.56 -17.20
N PRO A 117 18.83 -5.73 -16.60
CA PRO A 117 20.14 -6.05 -16.03
C PRO A 117 21.25 -5.79 -17.05
N GLY A 118 22.31 -5.09 -16.65
CA GLY A 118 23.42 -4.72 -17.53
C GLY A 118 23.17 -3.52 -18.46
N ALA A 119 22.00 -2.86 -18.37
CA ALA A 119 21.79 -1.58 -19.06
C ALA A 119 22.80 -0.53 -18.58
N ARG A 120 23.26 0.32 -19.51
CA ARG A 120 24.12 1.45 -19.16
C ARG A 120 23.38 2.34 -18.14
N PRO A 121 23.99 2.70 -17.00
CA PRO A 121 23.36 3.59 -16.04
C PRO A 121 22.95 4.90 -16.70
N ALA A 122 21.73 5.36 -16.43
CA ALA A 122 21.26 6.64 -16.92
C ALA A 122 22.19 7.79 -16.46
N PRO A 123 22.39 8.84 -17.27
CA PRO A 123 23.27 9.95 -16.91
C PRO A 123 22.70 10.80 -15.77
N VAL A 124 21.37 10.88 -15.67
CA VAL A 124 20.67 11.66 -14.64
C VAL A 124 20.52 10.84 -13.34
N PRO A 125 20.95 11.34 -12.16
CA PRO A 125 20.85 10.61 -10.89
C PRO A 125 19.42 10.16 -10.55
N ALA A 126 18.43 11.02 -10.80
CA ALA A 126 17.03 10.71 -10.55
C ALA A 126 16.49 9.61 -11.48
N GLN A 127 16.99 9.51 -12.71
CA GLN A 127 16.68 8.39 -13.61
C GLN A 127 17.31 7.10 -13.10
N ARG A 128 18.60 7.12 -12.71
CA ARG A 128 19.27 5.93 -12.15
C ARG A 128 18.53 5.37 -10.93
N ARG A 129 18.09 6.27 -10.04
CA ARG A 129 17.29 5.89 -8.87
C ARG A 129 15.96 5.25 -9.28
N ALA A 130 15.30 5.77 -10.31
CA ALA A 130 14.06 5.20 -10.82
C ALA A 130 14.30 3.85 -11.54
N ASP A 131 15.45 3.69 -12.22
CA ASP A 131 15.82 2.49 -12.98
C ASP A 131 15.99 1.23 -12.12
N ALA A 132 16.26 1.39 -10.82
CA ALA A 132 16.20 0.29 -9.85
C ALA A 132 14.81 -0.39 -9.79
N GLY A 133 13.77 0.28 -10.30
CA GLY A 133 12.39 -0.19 -10.24
C GLY A 133 11.68 0.26 -8.97
N PRO A 134 10.36 0.04 -8.91
CA PRO A 134 9.61 0.26 -7.67
C PRO A 134 10.00 -0.78 -6.61
N PRO A 135 9.88 -0.44 -5.31
CA PRO A 135 10.01 -1.44 -4.27
C PRO A 135 8.90 -2.48 -4.41
N ALA A 136 9.21 -3.74 -4.09
CA ALA A 136 8.17 -4.76 -3.93
C ALA A 136 7.26 -4.40 -2.74
N PRO A 137 6.01 -4.91 -2.68
CA PRO A 137 5.12 -4.63 -1.55
C PRO A 137 5.74 -4.93 -0.18
N GLY A 138 6.43 -6.07 -0.03
CA GLY A 138 7.13 -6.45 1.19
C GLY A 138 8.30 -5.53 1.54
N GLU A 139 9.05 -5.04 0.53
CA GLU A 139 10.14 -4.08 0.74
C GLU A 139 9.63 -2.71 1.19
N LEU A 140 8.52 -2.26 0.62
CA LEU A 140 7.87 -1.01 1.02
C LEU A 140 7.35 -1.13 2.46
N LEU A 141 6.71 -2.24 2.82
CA LEU A 141 6.28 -2.52 4.19
C LEU A 141 7.45 -2.53 5.17
N ALA A 142 8.52 -3.25 4.86
CA ALA A 142 9.72 -3.30 5.71
C ALA A 142 10.35 -1.92 5.89
N THR A 143 10.50 -1.15 4.80
CA THR A 143 11.04 0.23 4.86
C THR A 143 10.16 1.14 5.71
N THR A 144 8.85 0.96 5.65
CA THR A 144 7.89 1.74 6.42
C THR A 144 7.95 1.37 7.90
N ALA A 145 8.04 0.08 8.23
CA ALA A 145 8.19 -0.40 9.60
C ALA A 145 9.44 0.18 10.29
N LEU A 146 10.57 0.25 9.56
CA LEU A 146 11.81 0.85 10.05
C LEU A 146 11.69 2.35 10.39
N CYS A 147 10.73 3.07 9.79
CA CYS A 147 10.51 4.48 10.13
C CYS A 147 10.00 4.68 11.57
N ALA A 148 9.43 3.66 12.21
CA ALA A 148 8.96 3.71 13.60
C ALA A 148 10.07 3.50 14.64
N GLY A 149 11.29 3.22 14.19
CA GLY A 149 12.42 2.84 15.05
C GLY A 149 12.33 1.39 15.53
N GLU A 150 13.48 0.83 15.93
CA GLU A 150 13.63 -0.61 16.24
C GLU A 150 12.61 -1.11 17.26
N ARG A 151 12.34 -0.30 18.30
CA ARG A 151 11.39 -0.63 19.37
C ARG A 151 9.96 -0.88 18.86
N TRP A 152 9.52 -0.15 17.83
CA TRP A 152 8.14 -0.17 17.34
C TRP A 152 7.99 -0.75 15.94
N ALA A 153 9.08 -1.21 15.31
CA ALA A 153 9.08 -1.74 13.96
C ALA A 153 8.08 -2.90 13.78
N ALA A 154 8.07 -3.88 14.70
CA ALA A 154 7.13 -5.00 14.65
C ALA A 154 5.66 -4.58 14.79
N GLY A 155 5.37 -3.59 15.65
CA GLY A 155 4.03 -3.03 15.80
C GLY A 155 3.58 -2.27 14.56
N CYS A 156 4.49 -1.49 13.96
CA CYS A 156 4.25 -0.78 12.71
C CYS A 156 3.99 -1.76 11.56
N GLU A 157 4.80 -2.82 11.44
CA GLU A 157 4.61 -3.88 10.46
C GLU A 157 3.25 -4.56 10.60
N LEU A 158 2.83 -4.90 11.81
CA LEU A 158 1.51 -5.47 12.08
C LEU A 158 0.37 -4.51 11.68
N ALA A 159 0.46 -3.25 12.12
CA ALA A 159 -0.53 -2.23 11.78
C ALA A 159 -0.66 -2.01 10.27
N LEU A 160 0.47 -2.01 9.54
CA LEU A 160 0.50 -1.89 8.09
C LEU A 160 -0.05 -3.13 7.39
N ARG A 161 0.21 -4.34 7.89
CA ARG A 161 -0.39 -5.56 7.33
C ARG A 161 -1.92 -5.55 7.47
N LEU A 162 -2.44 -5.10 8.61
CA LEU A 162 -3.87 -4.91 8.81
C LEU A 162 -4.44 -3.85 7.86
N ALA A 163 -3.74 -2.71 7.70
CA ALA A 163 -4.11 -1.67 6.75
C ALA A 163 -4.15 -2.20 5.31
N VAL A 164 -3.11 -2.91 4.86
CA VAL A 164 -3.06 -3.52 3.52
C VAL A 164 -4.15 -4.58 3.35
N SER A 165 -4.40 -5.40 4.37
CA SER A 165 -5.52 -6.35 4.36
C SER A 165 -6.86 -5.65 4.17
N HIS A 166 -7.08 -4.52 4.86
CA HIS A 166 -8.29 -3.71 4.69
C HIS A 166 -8.38 -3.08 3.30
N VAL A 167 -7.26 -2.62 2.73
CA VAL A 167 -7.22 -2.09 1.36
C VAL A 167 -7.63 -3.17 0.35
N VAL A 168 -7.18 -4.42 0.53
CA VAL A 168 -7.51 -5.54 -0.36
C VAL A 168 -8.95 -6.03 -0.14
N ALA A 169 -9.37 -6.15 1.12
CA ALA A 169 -10.68 -6.61 1.54
C ALA A 169 -11.37 -5.54 2.39
N PRO A 170 -11.88 -4.46 1.76
CA PRO A 170 -12.55 -3.39 2.50
C PRO A 170 -13.83 -3.94 3.14
N ALA A 171 -14.17 -3.41 4.30
CA ALA A 171 -15.47 -3.68 4.90
C ALA A 171 -16.56 -3.25 3.93
N LEU A 172 -17.56 -4.11 3.71
CA LEU A 172 -18.76 -3.69 2.97
C LEU A 172 -19.36 -2.48 3.70
N PRO A 173 -19.80 -1.44 2.96
CA PRO A 173 -20.54 -0.35 3.59
C PRO A 173 -21.73 -0.93 4.36
N PRO A 174 -22.19 -0.29 5.44
CA PRO A 174 -23.31 -0.78 6.26
C PRO A 174 -24.67 -0.84 5.53
N GLU A 175 -24.70 -0.65 4.21
CA GLU A 175 -25.87 -0.90 3.37
C GLU A 175 -25.84 -2.35 2.88
N GLY A 176 -26.41 -3.21 3.71
CA GLY A 176 -26.41 -4.65 3.51
C GLY A 176 -25.84 -5.38 4.72
N GLN A 177 -26.43 -5.18 5.91
CA GLN A 177 -26.69 -6.38 6.70
C GLN A 177 -27.35 -7.35 5.73
N CYS A 178 -26.66 -8.43 5.36
CA CYS A 178 -27.33 -9.59 4.83
C CYS A 178 -28.47 -9.83 5.83
N ALA A 179 -29.72 -9.61 5.42
CA ALA A 179 -30.81 -10.28 6.11
C ALA A 179 -30.36 -11.74 6.18
N GLU A 180 -30.19 -12.26 7.40
CA GLU A 180 -29.80 -13.66 7.58
C GLU A 180 -30.66 -14.47 6.61
N PRO A 181 -30.09 -15.17 5.63
CA PRO A 181 -30.90 -16.03 4.82
C PRO A 181 -31.59 -17.00 5.80
N ASP A 182 -32.90 -17.22 5.66
CA ASP A 182 -33.66 -18.15 6.54
C ASP A 182 -33.01 -19.56 6.61
N SER A 183 -32.06 -19.86 5.73
CA SER A 183 -31.21 -21.05 5.75
C SER A 183 -30.12 -21.06 6.83
N TRP A 184 -29.77 -19.93 7.45
CA TRP A 184 -28.86 -19.84 8.60
C TRP A 184 -29.62 -19.88 9.93
N ARG A 185 -30.76 -20.59 9.99
CA ARG A 185 -31.23 -21.05 11.30
C ARG A 185 -30.05 -21.76 11.98
N PRO A 186 -29.64 -21.31 13.18
CA PRO A 186 -28.39 -21.71 13.77
C PRO A 186 -28.30 -23.24 13.85
N MET A 187 -27.28 -23.84 13.22
CA MET A 187 -26.77 -25.18 13.57
C MET A 187 -26.19 -25.22 15.01
N THR A 188 -26.44 -24.18 15.80
CA THR A 188 -25.94 -23.90 17.15
C THR A 188 -26.62 -24.68 18.29
N PRO A 189 -27.31 -25.82 18.11
CA PRO A 189 -27.38 -26.81 19.19
C PRO A 189 -26.25 -27.84 19.12
N ALA A 190 -25.71 -28.14 17.92
CA ALA A 190 -24.79 -29.26 17.75
C ALA A 190 -23.35 -28.92 18.16
N MET A 191 -22.84 -27.73 17.81
CA MET A 191 -21.47 -27.34 18.17
C MET A 191 -21.33 -27.00 19.66
N THR A 192 -22.33 -26.39 20.27
CA THR A 192 -22.34 -26.08 21.72
C THR A 192 -22.35 -27.37 22.54
N SER A 193 -23.11 -28.40 22.12
CA SER A 193 -23.16 -29.70 22.78
C SER A 193 -21.82 -30.45 22.74
N VAL A 194 -21.09 -30.39 21.61
CA VAL A 194 -19.77 -31.04 21.50
C VAL A 194 -18.74 -30.34 22.39
N ILE A 195 -18.77 -29.01 22.50
CA ILE A 195 -17.86 -28.24 23.35
C ILE A 195 -18.18 -28.46 24.83
N GLU A 196 -19.45 -28.50 25.25
CA GLU A 196 -19.82 -28.81 26.65
C GLU A 196 -19.53 -30.27 27.03
N THR A 197 -19.66 -31.21 26.09
CA THR A 197 -19.33 -32.63 26.30
C THR A 197 -17.81 -32.83 26.47
N ILE A 198 -17.00 -32.06 25.73
CA ILE A 198 -15.53 -32.09 25.84
C ILE A 198 -15.05 -31.40 27.12
N LEU A 199 -15.72 -30.32 27.56
CA LEU A 199 -15.33 -29.56 28.76
C LEU A 199 -15.89 -30.10 30.08
N SER A 200 -16.85 -31.03 30.06
CA SER A 200 -17.35 -31.70 31.28
C SER A 200 -16.49 -32.87 31.75
N VAL A 201 -15.45 -33.25 31.01
CA VAL A 201 -14.53 -34.32 31.41
C VAL A 201 -13.28 -33.70 32.04
N GLU A 202 -13.41 -33.20 33.27
CA GLU A 202 -12.24 -33.12 34.16
C GLU A 202 -12.58 -33.39 35.64
N THR A 203 -11.96 -34.45 36.14
CA THR A 203 -11.55 -34.68 37.54
C THR A 203 -12.59 -35.15 38.57
N THR A 204 -13.02 -36.41 38.49
CA THR A 204 -13.29 -37.14 39.75
C THR A 204 -11.98 -37.73 40.26
N SER A 205 -11.24 -36.93 41.04
CA SER A 205 -10.13 -37.41 41.87
C SER A 205 -10.71 -38.13 43.09
N PRO A 206 -10.38 -39.40 43.37
CA PRO A 206 -10.91 -40.11 44.52
C PRO A 206 -10.14 -39.70 45.78
N ARG A 207 -10.72 -38.80 46.59
CA ARG A 207 -10.28 -38.64 47.99
C ARG A 207 -10.67 -39.89 48.77
N LYS A 208 -9.65 -40.69 49.09
CA LYS A 208 -9.66 -41.72 50.14
C LYS A 208 -10.28 -41.16 51.42
N THR A 209 -11.40 -41.72 51.87
CA THR A 209 -11.84 -41.65 53.28
C THR A 209 -11.43 -42.97 53.94
N MET A 210 -10.62 -42.89 55.00
CA MET A 210 -10.28 -44.01 55.87
C MET A 210 -11.47 -44.35 56.79
N PRO A 211 -11.66 -45.62 57.21
CA PRO A 211 -12.32 -45.95 58.46
C PRO A 211 -11.41 -45.73 59.67
#